data_AF-A0A822AXZ0-F1
#
_entry.id   AF-A0A822AXZ0-F1
#
_cell.length_a   1.000
_cell.length_b   1.000
_cell.length_c   1.000
_cell.angle_alpha   90.00
_cell.angle_beta   90.00
_cell.angle_gamma   90.00
#
_symmetry.space_group_name_H-M   'P 1'
#
loop_
_entity.id
_entity.type
_entity.pdbx_description
1 polymer ?
#
loop_
_entity_poly.entity_id
_entity_poly.type
_entity_poly.pdbx_seq_one_letter_code
_entity_poly.pdbx_strand_id
1 'polypeptide(L)' 'AAIHPRKHVAVTVSDDRSWKMWAIPEGDMIMKGEGHSDWVSGVDFHPSGNKMATCLRG' A
#
# COMPACT_ATOMS: atom_id res chain seq x y z
N ALA A 1 -4.79 1.68 -5.24
CA ALA A 1 -3.31 1.72 -5.27
C ALA A 1 -2.85 3.16 -5.13
N ALA A 2 -1.67 3.41 -4.58
CA ALA A 2 -1.10 4.75 -4.42
C ALA A 2 0.40 4.74 -4.78
N ILE A 3 0.93 5.87 -5.23
CA ILE A 3 2.35 6.06 -5.54
C ILE A 3 2.95 6.95 -4.46
N HIS A 4 4.15 6.59 -3.98
CA HIS A 4 4.84 7.38 -2.98
C HIS A 4 5.22 8.76 -3.56
N PRO A 5 5.01 9.87 -2.84
CA PRO A 5 5.18 11.23 -3.37
C PRO A 5 6.63 11.65 -3.72
N ARG A 6 7.62 10.77 -3.54
CA ARG A 6 9.07 11.12 -3.63
C ARG A 6 9.97 9.93 -4.00
N LYS A 7 9.53 8.70 -3.75
CA LYS A 7 10.30 7.48 -4.01
C LYS A 7 9.67 6.73 -5.16
N HIS A 8 10.48 5.96 -5.88
CA HIS A 8 10.01 5.03 -6.90
C HIS A 8 9.41 3.78 -6.26
N VAL A 9 8.25 3.98 -5.63
CA VAL A 9 7.52 2.96 -4.90
C VAL A 9 6.03 3.13 -5.12
N ALA A 10 5.34 2.02 -5.35
CA ALA A 10 3.89 1.95 -5.39
C ALA A 10 3.36 1.02 -4.29
N VAL A 11 2.14 1.27 -3.81
CA VAL A 11 1.43 0.39 -2.89
C VAL A 11 0.10 -0.02 -3.48
N THR A 12 -0.17 -1.32 -3.43
CA THR A 12 -1.45 -1.91 -3.82
C THR A 12 -2.15 -2.49 -2.60
N VAL A 13 -3.47 -2.57 -2.69
CA VAL A 13 -4.35 -3.18 -1.69
C VAL A 13 -5.11 -4.33 -2.35
N SER A 14 -5.61 -5.26 -1.54
CA SER A 14 -6.12 -6.53 -2.04
C SER A 14 -7.25 -7.08 -1.17
N ASP A 15 -8.08 -7.91 -1.80
CA ASP A 15 -9.18 -8.61 -1.17
C ASP A 15 -8.69 -9.74 -0.24
N ASP A 16 -7.41 -10.14 -0.37
CA ASP A 16 -6.72 -11.04 0.55
C ASP A 16 -6.35 -10.40 1.90
N ARG A 17 -6.93 -9.23 2.22
CA ARG A 17 -6.74 -8.46 3.46
C ARG A 17 -5.33 -7.91 3.64
N SER A 18 -4.52 -7.94 2.59
CA SER A 18 -3.15 -7.44 2.60
C SER A 18 -2.99 -6.18 1.75
N TRP A 19 -1.91 -5.46 2.04
CA TRP A 19 -1.34 -4.48 1.13
C TRP A 19 0.09 -4.87 0.80
N LYS A 20 0.54 -4.51 -0.39
CA LYS A 20 1.88 -4.82 -0.90
C LYS A 20 2.55 -3.55 -1.42
N MET A 21 3.85 -3.45 -1.18
CA MET A 21 4.67 -2.35 -1.63
C MET A 21 5.70 -2.85 -2.65
N TRP A 22 5.86 -2.10 -3.72
CA TRP A 22 6.61 -2.49 -4.91
C TRP A 22 7.64 -1.43 -5.26
N ALA A 23 8.89 -1.83 -5.46
CA ALA A 23 9.88 -1.00 -6.13
C ALA A 23 9.56 -0.94 -7.62
N ILE A 24 9.66 0.25 -8.22
CA ILE A 24 9.39 0.48 -9.64
C ILE A 24 10.60 1.11 -10.34
N PRO A 25 10.86 0.81 -11.62
CA PRO A 25 10.03 0.00 -12.52
C PRO A 25 10.23 -1.52 -12.41
N GLU A 26 11.19 -1.99 -11.62
CA GLU A 26 11.60 -3.41 -11.58
C GLU A 26 10.46 -4.36 -11.19
N GLY A 27 9.49 -3.87 -10.41
CA GLY A 27 8.32 -4.63 -10.00
C GLY A 27 8.58 -5.53 -8.80
N ASP A 28 9.69 -5.33 -8.10
CA ASP A 28 10.04 -6.13 -6.93
C ASP A 28 9.13 -5.80 -5.75
N MET A 29 8.49 -6.82 -5.17
CA MET A 29 7.75 -6.66 -3.92
C MET A 29 8.75 -6.49 -2.77
N ILE A 30 8.77 -5.31 -2.16
CA ILE A 30 9.71 -4.98 -1.06
C ILE A 30 9.07 -5.07 0.32
N MET A 31 7.73 -5.09 0.41
CA MET A 31 7.02 -5.27 1.68
C MET A 31 5.61 -5.81 1.45
N LYS A 32 5.11 -6.56 2.45
CA LYS A 32 3.72 -6.94 2.60
C LYS A 32 3.26 -6.59 4.01
N GLY A 33 2.07 -6.03 4.14
CA GLY A 33 1.43 -5.83 5.44
C GLY A 33 0.08 -6.52 5.53
N GLU A 34 -0.23 -7.03 6.72
CA GLU A 34 -1.44 -7.77 7.07
C GLU A 34 -2.00 -7.25 8.39
N GLY A 35 -3.23 -7.63 8.75
CA GLY A 35 -3.87 -7.29 10.02
C GLY A 35 -5.27 -6.69 9.90
N HIS A 36 -5.72 -6.35 8.69
CA HIS A 36 -7.13 -6.03 8.45
C HIS A 36 -7.99 -7.28 8.63
N SER A 37 -9.16 -7.13 9.25
CA SER A 37 -10.12 -8.23 9.44
C SER A 37 -10.86 -8.60 8.14
N ASP A 38 -10.81 -7.74 7.13
CA ASP A 38 -11.45 -7.92 5.83
C ASP A 38 -10.65 -7.25 4.70
N TRP A 39 -11.15 -7.30 3.46
CA TRP A 39 -10.53 -6.72 2.26
C TRP A 39 -10.09 -5.27 2.44
N VAL A 40 -8.88 -4.97 1.98
CA VAL A 40 -8.36 -3.60 2.06
C VAL A 40 -8.87 -2.82 0.85
N SER A 41 -9.73 -1.85 1.12
CA SER A 41 -10.46 -1.08 0.10
C SER A 41 -9.73 0.18 -0.37
N GLY A 42 -8.78 0.67 0.41
CA GLY A 42 -8.11 1.93 0.14
C GLY A 42 -6.71 2.03 0.74
N VAL A 43 -5.87 2.83 0.09
CA VAL A 43 -4.54 3.21 0.57
C VAL A 43 -4.20 4.62 0.09
N ASP A 44 -3.55 5.40 0.94
CA ASP A 44 -2.98 6.69 0.57
C ASP A 44 -1.70 7.00 1.37
N PHE A 45 -0.84 7.83 0.79
CA PHE A 45 0.38 8.32 1.43
C PHE A 45 0.16 9.67 2.09
N HIS A 46 0.71 9.85 3.28
CA HIS A 46 0.84 11.19 3.84
C HIS A 46 1.81 12.01 2.97
N PRO A 47 1.60 13.31 2.73
CA PRO A 47 2.46 14.14 1.87
C PRO A 47 3.95 14.20 2.30
N SER A 48 4.25 13.95 3.58
CA SER A 48 5.63 13.79 4.07
C SER A 48 6.33 12.52 3.54
N GLY A 49 5.60 11.53 3.05
CA GLY A 49 6.12 10.25 2.53
C GLY A 49 6.59 9.26 3.58
N ASN A 50 6.58 9.60 4.88
CA ASN A 50 7.04 8.68 5.93
C ASN A 50 5.91 7.85 6.56
N LYS A 51 4.66 8.06 6.13
CA LYS A 51 3.48 7.37 6.64
C LYS A 51 2.51 7.09 5.49
N MET A 52 1.72 6.04 5.66
CA MET A 52 0.59 5.69 4.81
C MET A 52 -0.57 5.21 5.69
N ALA A 53 -1.78 5.30 5.17
CA ALA A 53 -2.98 4.78 5.80
C ALA A 53 -3.66 3.77 4.88
N THR A 54 -4.30 2.77 5.47
CA THR A 54 -5.11 1.77 4.77
C THR A 54 -6.47 1.65 5.48
N CYS A 55 -7.52 1.32 4.74
CA CYS A 55 -8.86 1.13 5.28
C CYS A 55 -9.56 -0.07 4.64
N LEU A 56 -10.38 -0.77 5.42
CA LEU A 56 -11.36 -1.74 4.94
C LEU A 56 -12.75 -1.09 4.90
N ARG A 57 -13.67 -1.64 4.11
CA ARG A 57 -15.08 -1.26 4.17
C ARG A 57 -15.76 -1.95 5.35
N GLY A 58 -16.42 -1.18 6.20
CA GLY A 58 -17.37 -1.70 7.20
C GLY A 58 -18.75 -1.89 6.61
#